data_AF-A0A6G1YR00-F1
#
_entry.id   AF-A0A6G1YR00-F1
#
_cell.length_a   1.000
_cell.length_b   1.000
_cell.length_c   1.000
_cell.angle_alpha   90.00
_cell.angle_beta   90.00
_cell.angle_gamma   90.00
#
_symmetry.space_group_name_H-M   'P 1'
#
loop_
_entity.id
_entity.type
_entity.pdbx_description
1 polymer ?
#
loop_
_entity_poly.entity_id
_entity_poly.type
_entity_poly.pdbx_seq_one_letter_code
_entity_poly.pdbx_strand_id
1 'polypeptide(L)' 'MKGREYHKKKMMVEKFIRRSGKVDHSVILNEVDIDYDSLMIILAELRKEGHIK' A
#
# COMPACT_ATOMS: atom_id res chain seq x y z
N MET A 1 -16.25 7.36 -3.19
CA MET A 1 -14.92 7.92 -3.52
C MET A 1 -14.05 7.81 -2.27
N LYS A 2 -12.95 7.06 -2.31
CA LYS A 2 -12.04 6.98 -1.17
C LYS A 2 -11.38 8.35 -0.93
N GLY A 3 -11.30 8.77 0.33
CA GLY A 3 -10.82 10.10 0.71
C GLY A 3 -9.38 10.41 0.27
N ARG A 4 -8.96 11.68 0.37
CA ARG A 4 -7.60 12.12 0.00
C ARG A 4 -6.52 11.37 0.78
N GLU A 5 -6.79 11.05 2.05
CA GLU A 5 -5.87 10.31 2.91
C GLU A 5 -5.58 8.91 2.37
N TYR A 6 -6.62 8.19 1.93
CA TYR A 6 -6.47 6.88 1.31
C TYR A 6 -5.54 6.92 0.09
N HIS A 7 -5.72 7.91 -0.79
CA HIS A 7 -4.86 8.05 -1.96
C HIS A 7 -3.40 8.34 -1.59
N LYS A 8 -3.16 9.15 -0.56
CA LYS A 8 -1.81 9.38 -0.03
C LYS A 8 -1.20 8.08 0.51
N LYS A 9 -1.94 7.33 1.32
CA LYS A 9 -1.51 6.03 1.87
C LYS A 9 -1.20 5.03 0.75
N LYS A 10 -2.08 4.89 -0.25
CA LYS A 10 -1.84 4.05 -1.44
C LYS A 10 -0.55 4.40 -2.16
N MET A 11 -0.28 5.69 -2.41
CA MET A 11 0.97 6.13 -3.02
C MET A 11 2.19 5.83 -2.15
N MET A 12 2.09 5.94 -0.82
CA MET A 12 3.18 5.60 0.10
C MET A 12 3.48 4.11 0.07
N VAL A 13 2.44 3.25 0.11
CA VAL A 13 2.58 1.79 -0.04
C VAL A 13 3.23 1.43 -1.38
N GLU A 14 2.76 2.01 -2.49
CA GLU A 14 3.34 1.76 -3.81
C GLU A 14 4.83 2.13 -3.86
N LYS A 15 5.19 3.32 -3.35
CA LYS A 15 6.59 3.78 -3.28
C LYS A 15 7.43 2.85 -2.42
N PHE A 16 6.89 2.37 -1.30
CA PHE A 16 7.59 1.46 -0.41
C PHE A 16 7.91 0.13 -1.11
N ILE A 17 6.91 -0.48 -1.75
CA ILE A 17 7.06 -1.77 -2.45
C ILE A 17 8.03 -1.63 -3.63
N ARG A 18 7.95 -0.52 -4.38
CA ARG A 18 8.89 -0.24 -5.48
C ARG A 18 10.34 -0.07 -5.01
N ARG A 19 10.56 0.54 -3.83
CA ARG A 19 11.91 0.75 -3.27
C ARG A 19 12.51 -0.52 -2.68
N SER A 20 11.71 -1.29 -1.93
CA SER A 20 12.17 -2.49 -1.23
C SER A 20 12.20 -3.73 -2.13
N GLY A 21 11.42 -3.75 -3.21
CA GLY A 21 11.24 -4.92 -4.08
C GLY A 21 10.51 -6.09 -3.40
N LYS A 22 10.01 -5.90 -2.17
CA LYS A 22 9.31 -6.90 -1.38
C LYS A 22 8.09 -6.27 -0.72
N VAL A 23 7.05 -7.06 -0.50
CA VAL A 23 5.90 -6.63 0.30
C VAL A 23 6.13 -7.07 1.73
N ASP A 24 6.68 -6.19 2.55
CA ASP A 24 6.81 -6.42 4.00
C ASP A 24 5.61 -5.78 4.72
N HIS A 25 4.64 -6.60 5.11
CA HIS A 25 3.42 -6.11 5.72
C HIS A 25 3.67 -5.39 7.04
N SER A 26 4.53 -5.90 7.92
CA SER A 26 4.72 -5.30 9.24
C SER A 26 5.40 -3.93 9.14
N VAL A 27 6.37 -3.80 8.24
CA VAL A 27 7.03 -2.51 7.99
C VAL A 27 6.07 -1.53 7.35
N ILE A 28 5.26 -1.96 6.37
CA ILE A 28 4.28 -1.07 5.73
C ILE A 28 3.24 -0.55 6.73
N LEU A 29 2.71 -1.43 7.60
CA LEU A 29 1.74 -1.02 8.63
C LEU A 29 2.32 0.06 9.56
N ASN A 30 3.57 -0.13 10.00
CA ASN A 30 4.25 0.79 10.90
C ASN A 30 4.65 2.11 10.23
N GLU A 31 5.22 2.07 9.02
CA GLU A 31 5.74 3.25 8.32
C GLU A 31 4.64 4.09 7.66
N VAL A 32 3.55 3.45 7.20
CA VAL A 32 2.46 4.13 6.46
C VAL A 32 1.28 4.48 7.36
N ASP A 33 1.30 4.05 8.63
CA ASP A 33 0.24 4.27 9.64
C ASP A 33 -1.15 3.88 9.10
N ILE A 34 -1.28 2.60 8.77
CA ILE A 34 -2.42 2.03 8.08
C ILE A 34 -2.80 0.71 8.76
N ASP A 35 -4.10 0.45 8.88
CA ASP A 35 -4.60 -0.82 9.41
C ASP A 35 -4.47 -1.97 8.40
N TYR A 36 -4.52 -3.20 8.90
CA TYR A 36 -4.31 -4.40 8.10
C TYR A 36 -5.33 -4.55 6.96
N ASP A 37 -6.60 -4.27 7.22
CA ASP A 37 -7.68 -4.43 6.24
C ASP A 37 -7.52 -3.42 5.10
N SER A 38 -7.22 -2.16 5.44
CA SER A 38 -6.89 -1.11 4.48
C SER A 38 -5.67 -1.46 3.66
N LEU A 39 -4.62 -2.02 4.27
CA LEU A 39 -3.42 -2.45 3.56
C LEU A 39 -3.76 -3.56 2.55
N MET A 40 -4.54 -4.55 2.94
CA MET A 40 -4.95 -5.65 2.05
C MET A 40 -5.75 -5.15 0.85
N ILE A 41 -6.65 -4.19 1.06
CA ILE A 41 -7.39 -3.55 -0.03
C ILE A 41 -6.44 -2.80 -0.98
N ILE A 42 -5.49 -2.04 -0.44
CA ILE A 42 -4.50 -1.31 -1.25
C ILE A 42 -3.64 -2.27 -2.07
N LEU A 43 -3.14 -3.35 -1.46
CA LEU A 43 -2.33 -4.35 -2.16
C LEU A 43 -3.12 -5.03 -3.27
N ALA A 44 -4.39 -5.39 -3.03
CA ALA A 44 -5.26 -5.96 -4.05
C ALA A 44 -5.48 -5.00 -5.23
N GLU A 45 -5.71 -3.72 -4.95
CA GLU A 45 -5.81 -2.68 -6.00
C GLU A 45 -4.51 -2.54 -6.79
N LEU A 46 -3.36 -2.39 -6.11
CA LEU A 46 -2.07 -2.25 -6.75
C LEU A 46 -1.72 -3.47 -7.61
N ARG A 47 -2.09 -4.68 -7.18
CA ARG A 47 -1.90 -5.92 -7.94
C ARG A 47 -2.79 -5.95 -9.18
N LYS A 48 -4.06 -5.56 -9.04
CA LYS A 48 -5.02 -5.46 -10.16
C LYS A 48 -4.59 -4.43 -11.20
N GLU A 49 -4.02 -3.32 -10.75
CA GLU A 49 -3.50 -2.23 -11.60
C GLU A 49 -2.12 -2.55 -12.20
N GLY A 50 -1.47 -3.65 -11.80
CA GLY A 50 -0.16 -4.07 -12.32
C GLY A 50 1.04 -3.32 -11.73
N HIS A 51 0.85 -2.56 -10.64
CA HIS A 51 1.94 -1.86 -9.94
C HIS A 51 2.81 -2.82 -9.12
N ILE A 52 2.26 -3.98 -8.70
CA ILE A 52 2.97 -5.01 -7.93
C ILE A 52 2.69 -6.40 -8.53
N LYS A 53 3.70 -7.28 -8.54
CA LYS A 53 3.61 -8.66 -9.05
C LYS A 53 3.33 -9.67 -7.94
#